data_AF-A0A183DLV6-F1
#
_entry.id   AF-A0A183DLV6-F1
#
_cell.length_a   1.000
_cell.length_b   1.000
_cell.length_c   1.000
_cell.angle_alpha   90.00
_cell.angle_beta   90.00
_cell.angle_gamma   90.00
#
_symmetry.space_group_name_H-M   'P 1'
#
loop_
_entity.id
_entity.type
_entity.pdbx_description
1 polymer ?
#
loop_
_entity_poly.entity_id
_entity_poly.type
_entity_poly.pdbx_seq_one_letter_code
_entity_poly.pdbx_strand_id
1 'polypeptide(L)' 'LAREHIQIVEADSFWCVTALLDTIQDNYTFAQPGIQRKVHQLQHLLSRVDSMLLDNATF' A
#
# COMPACT_ATOMS: atom_id res chain seq x y z
N LEU A 1 -23.91 -9.48 -20.43
CA LEU A 1 -24.29 -9.15 -19.03
C LEU A 1 -25.44 -8.17 -19.07
N ALA A 2 -26.47 -8.37 -18.24
CA ALA A 2 -27.53 -7.36 -18.09
C ALA A 2 -26.93 -6.09 -17.46
N ARG A 3 -27.47 -4.92 -17.80
CA ARG A 3 -26.98 -3.62 -17.32
C ARG A 3 -26.93 -3.54 -15.79
N GLU A 4 -27.93 -4.14 -15.14
CA GLU A 4 -28.03 -4.27 -13.68
C GLU A 4 -26.82 -5.02 -13.07
N HIS A 5 -26.42 -6.15 -13.67
CA HIS A 5 -25.26 -6.91 -13.19
C HIS A 5 -23.95 -6.12 -13.30
N ILE A 6 -23.81 -5.28 -14.33
CA ILE A 6 -22.62 -4.42 -14.47
C ILE A 6 -22.60 -3.35 -13.36
N GLN A 7 -23.74 -2.75 -13.05
CA GLN A 7 -23.86 -1.74 -11.99
C GLN A 7 -23.59 -2.31 -10.60
N ILE A 8 -24.05 -3.54 -10.33
CA ILE A 8 -23.77 -4.23 -9.06
C ILE A 8 -22.26 -4.45 -8.92
N VAL A 9 -21.61 -5.01 -9.96
CA VAL A 9 -20.16 -5.27 -9.91
C VAL A 9 -19.35 -3.98 -9.79
N GLU A 10 -19.76 -2.91 -10.47
CA GLU A 10 -19.13 -1.59 -10.36
C GLU A 10 -19.26 -1.02 -8.94
N ALA A 11 -20.45 -1.09 -8.34
CA ALA A 11 -20.69 -0.62 -6.98
C ALA A 11 -19.88 -1.42 -5.95
N ASP A 12 -19.86 -2.75 -6.05
CA ASP A 12 -19.10 -3.61 -5.15
C ASP A 12 -17.60 -3.32 -5.27
N SER A 13 -17.10 -3.19 -6.50
CA SER A 13 -15.69 -2.86 -6.76
C SER A 13 -15.32 -1.50 -6.18
N PHE A 14 -16.19 -0.50 -6.36
CA PHE A 14 -16.01 0.83 -5.78
C PHE A 14 -15.89 0.76 -4.26
N TRP A 15 -16.86 0.14 -3.58
CA TRP A 15 -16.87 0.09 -2.12
C TRP A 15 -15.71 -0.74 -1.55
N CYS A 16 -15.36 -1.85 -2.16
CA CYS A 16 -14.20 -2.65 -1.73
C CYS A 16 -12.90 -1.85 -1.85
N VAL A 17 -12.71 -1.13 -2.95
CA VAL A 17 -11.50 -0.31 -3.16
C VAL A 17 -11.50 0.89 -2.23
N THR A 18 -12.61 1.58 -2.01
CA THR A 18 -12.72 2.68 -1.05
C THR A 18 -12.36 2.22 0.36
N ALA A 19 -12.95 1.11 0.82
CA ALA A 19 -12.66 0.56 2.14
C ALA A 19 -11.19 0.14 2.29
N LEU A 20 -10.58 -0.41 1.23
CA LEU A 20 -9.15 -0.71 1.22
C LEU A 20 -8.31 0.57 1.32
N LEU A 21 -8.62 1.59 0.51
CA LEU A 21 -7.87 2.84 0.48
C LEU A 21 -7.96 3.60 1.79
N ASP A 22 -9.07 3.51 2.53
CA ASP A 22 -9.21 4.11 3.86
C ASP A 22 -8.14 3.61 4.85
N THR A 23 -7.65 2.38 4.67
CA THR A 23 -6.57 1.82 5.50
C THR A 23 -5.17 2.35 5.14
N ILE A 24 -5.01 2.97 3.97
CA ILE A 24 -3.72 3.36 3.39
C ILE A 24 -3.72 4.76 2.77
N GLN A 25 -4.62 5.64 3.21
CA GLN A 25 -4.80 6.98 2.63
C GLN A 25 -3.49 7.79 2.65
N ASP A 26 -2.69 7.62 3.69
CA ASP A 26 -1.40 8.28 3.89
C ASP A 26 -0.34 7.91 2.84
N ASN A 27 -0.54 6.84 2.06
CA ASN A 27 0.32 6.52 0.92
C ASN A 27 0.04 7.41 -0.30
N TYR A 28 -1.15 8.00 -0.39
CA TYR A 28 -1.61 8.76 -1.55
C TYR A 28 -1.78 10.26 -1.27
N THR A 29 -1.52 10.70 -0.03
CA THR A 29 -1.46 12.13 0.31
C THR A 29 -0.16 12.77 -0.17
N PHE A 30 -0.12 14.11 -0.16
CA PHE A 30 1.06 14.87 -0.59
C PHE A 30 2.33 14.41 0.17
N ALA A 31 3.43 14.28 -0.56
CA ALA A 31 4.71 13.73 -0.09
C ALA A 31 4.69 12.25 0.37
N GLN A 32 3.55 11.55 0.25
CA GLN A 32 3.41 10.11 0.46
C GLN A 32 4.02 9.60 1.79
N PRO A 33 3.69 10.22 2.95
CA PRO A 33 4.30 9.91 4.24
C PRO A 33 4.09 8.44 4.66
N GLY A 34 2.98 7.81 4.25
CA GLY A 34 2.71 6.40 4.52
C GLY A 34 3.74 5.47 3.88
N ILE A 35 4.12 5.75 2.63
CA ILE A 35 5.13 4.98 1.91
C ILE A 35 6.51 5.16 2.57
N GLN A 36 6.88 6.41 2.88
CA GLN A 36 8.15 6.70 3.55
C GLN A 36 8.28 5.96 4.89
N ARG A 37 7.21 5.95 5.69
CA ARG A 37 7.17 5.19 6.97
C ARG A 37 7.35 3.70 6.75
N LYS A 38 6.66 3.11 5.77
CA LYS A 38 6.76 1.68 5.47
C LYS A 38 8.16 1.28 5.00
N VAL A 39 8.79 2.10 4.17
CA VAL A 39 10.19 1.89 3.73
C VAL A 39 11.13 1.94 4.94
N HIS A 40 10.98 2.91 5.83
CA HIS A 40 11.82 3.02 7.03
C HIS A 40 11.63 1.83 7.99
N GLN A 41 10.38 1.39 8.20
CA GLN A 41 10.09 0.20 8.99
C GLN A 41 10.73 -1.06 8.38
N LEU A 42 10.67 -1.20 7.05
CA LEU A 42 11.32 -2.30 6.34
C LEU A 42 12.84 -2.27 6.50
N GLN A 43 13.47 -1.10 6.35
CA GLN A 43 14.92 -0.94 6.59
C GLN A 43 15.31 -1.34 8.01
N HIS A 44 14.53 -0.93 9.00
CA HIS A 44 14.78 -1.31 10.40
C HIS A 44 14.52 -2.80 10.68
N LEU A 45 13.57 -3.43 9.98
CA LEU A 45 13.35 -4.87 10.08
C LEU A 45 14.51 -5.65 9.43
N LEU A 46 14.95 -5.21 8.25
CA LEU A 46 16.10 -5.80 7.56
C LEU A 46 17.37 -5.67 8.38
N SER A 47 17.66 -4.51 8.98
CA SER A 47 18.86 -4.35 9.81
C SER A 47 18.93 -5.31 11.00
N ARG A 48 17.76 -5.74 11.51
CA ARG A 48 17.66 -6.71 12.61
C ARG A 48 17.78 -8.17 12.17
N VAL A 49 17.40 -8.48 10.94
CA VAL A 49 17.35 -9.86 10.42
C VAL A 49 18.58 -10.18 9.59
N ASP A 50 18.96 -9.29 8.69
CA ASP A 50 20.07 -9.42 7.75
C ASP A 50 20.66 -8.04 7.42
N SER A 51 21.63 -7.62 8.24
CA SER A 51 22.34 -6.36 8.04
C SER A 51 23.21 -6.38 6.78
N MET A 52 23.68 -7.55 6.36
CA MET A 52 24.58 -7.68 5.21
C MET A 52 23.81 -7.47 3.89
N LEU A 53 22.57 -7.96 3.81
CA LEU A 53 21.67 -7.67 2.69
C LEU A 53 21.28 -6.19 2.64
N LEU A 54 21.08 -5.55 3.80
CA LEU A 54 20.81 -4.11 3.87
C LEU A 54 22.01 -3.29 3.37
N ASP A 55 23.23 -3.59 3.83
CA ASP A 55 24.44 -2.89 3.40
C ASP A 55 24.62 -2.94 1.88
N ASN A 56 24.34 -4.09 1.26
CA ASN A 56 24.36 -4.28 -0.19
C ASN A 56 23.23 -3.54 -0.94
N ALA A 57 22.14 -3.18 -0.28
CA ALA A 57 21.04 -2.42 -0.90
C ALA A 57 21.28 -0.90 -0.85
N THR A 58 22.12 -0.44 0.08
CA THR A 58 22.65 0.93 0.13
C THR A 58 23.90 1.05 -0.73
N PHE A 59 23.71 1.27 -2.04
CA PHE A 59 24.76 1.75 -2.94
C PHE A 59 24.67 3.26 -3.14
#